data_AF-K2EYN2-F1
#
_entry.id   AF-K2EYN2-F1
#
_cell.length_a   1.000
_cell.length_b   1.000
_cell.length_c   1.000
_cell.angle_alpha   90.00
_cell.angle_beta   90.00
_cell.angle_gamma   90.00
#
_symmetry.space_group_name_H-M   'P 1'
#
loop_
_entity.id
_entity.type
_entity.pdbx_description
1 polymer ?
#
loop_
_entity_poly.entity_id
_entity_poly.type
_entity_poly.pdbx_seq_one_letter_code
_entity_poly.pdbx_strand_id
1 'polypeptide(L)' 'MSDEPKKVIYIKHSKQGVGSIPIGTQGDVLLYVKHPVTTKLLVDFHSYGKAIIPLSSAKVVEEEDV' A
#
# COMPACT_ATOMS: atom_id res chain seq x y z
N MET A 1 -13.00 -14.62 6.21
CA MET A 1 -11.56 -14.31 6.14
C MET A 1 -11.48 -12.93 5.51
N SER A 2 -10.81 -11.96 6.13
CA SER A 2 -10.77 -10.61 5.54
C SER A 2 -9.89 -10.66 4.29
N ASP A 3 -10.51 -10.48 3.12
CA ASP A 3 -9.86 -10.32 1.80
C ASP A 3 -9.03 -9.01 1.70
N GLU A 4 -8.63 -8.46 2.84
CA GLU A 4 -7.91 -7.19 2.92
C GLU A 4 -6.41 -7.45 2.75
N PRO A 5 -5.74 -6.72 1.84
CA PRO A 5 -4.32 -6.91 1.59
C PRO A 5 -3.53 -6.54 2.85
N LYS A 6 -2.68 -7.44 3.32
CA LYS A 6 -1.80 -7.19 4.47
C LYS A 6 -0.46 -6.58 4.08
N LYS A 7 0.04 -6.91 2.89
CA LYS A 7 1.36 -6.49 2.40
C LYS A 7 1.26 -5.99 0.97
N VAL A 8 2.04 -4.96 0.66
CA VAL A 8 2.09 -4.39 -0.68
C VAL A 8 3.51 -4.00 -1.09
N ILE A 9 3.74 -3.95 -2.40
CA ILE A 9 4.93 -3.35 -3.01
C ILE A 9 4.52 -2.05 -3.66
N TYR A 10 5.21 -0.96 -3.35
CA TYR A 10 4.98 0.31 -4.02
C TYR A 10 5.48 0.23 -5.47
N ILE A 11 4.60 0.43 -6.45
CA ILE A 11 4.95 0.29 -7.88
C ILE A 11 4.92 1.60 -8.65
N LYS A 12 4.33 2.65 -8.06
CA LYS A 12 4.15 3.94 -8.74
C LYS A 12 4.04 5.07 -7.74
N HIS A 13 4.78 6.16 -8.01
CA HIS A 13 4.65 7.39 -7.25
C HIS A 13 3.20 7.88 -7.20
N SER A 14 2.71 8.09 -5.99
CA SER A 14 1.44 8.75 -5.72
C SER A 14 1.64 10.24 -5.95
N LYS A 15 0.74 10.86 -6.73
CA LYS A 15 0.65 12.32 -6.82
C LYS A 15 0.12 12.96 -5.53
N GLN A 16 -0.32 12.13 -4.57
CA GLN A 16 -0.84 12.52 -3.27
C GLN A 16 0.10 11.95 -2.20
N GLY A 17 1.12 12.72 -1.81
CA GLY A 17 2.07 12.28 -0.78
C GLY A 17 3.35 13.13 -0.78
N VAL A 18 3.98 13.24 0.39
CA VAL A 18 5.24 13.95 0.61
C VAL A 18 6.33 12.91 0.87
N GLY A 19 7.39 12.90 0.05
CA GLY A 19 8.58 12.08 0.26
C GLY A 19 8.83 11.00 -0.80
N SER A 20 10.11 10.75 -1.05
CA SER A 20 10.61 9.81 -2.05
C SER A 20 10.61 8.38 -1.52
N ILE A 21 9.42 7.76 -1.36
CA ILE A 21 9.34 6.30 -1.20
C ILE A 21 9.78 5.69 -2.55
N PRO A 22 10.85 4.90 -2.58
CA PRO A 22 11.31 4.29 -3.82
C PRO A 22 10.30 3.28 -4.37
N ILE A 23 10.21 3.19 -5.69
CA ILE A 23 9.48 2.09 -6.32
C ILE A 23 10.18 0.78 -5.98
N GLY A 24 9.40 -0.27 -5.69
CA GLY A 24 9.86 -1.58 -5.23
C GLY A 24 9.91 -1.71 -3.71
N THR A 25 9.70 -0.64 -2.94
CA THR A 25 9.65 -0.72 -1.48
C THR A 25 8.42 -1.50 -1.02
N GLN A 26 8.65 -2.50 -0.16
CA GLN A 26 7.61 -3.25 0.53
C GLN A 26 7.08 -2.46 1.72
N GLY A 27 5.80 -2.60 2.00
CA GLY A 27 5.19 -2.04 3.20
C GLY A 27 4.00 -2.85 3.68
N ASP A 28 3.75 -2.74 4.98
CA ASP A 28 2.62 -3.37 5.65
C ASP A 28 1.40 -2.46 5.59
N VAL A 29 0.26 -3.01 5.17
CA VAL A 29 -1.00 -2.28 5.12
C VAL A 29 -1.57 -2.20 6.53
N LEU A 30 -1.68 -0.98 7.04
CA LEU A 30 -2.27 -0.69 8.35
C LEU A 30 -3.77 -0.43 8.26
N LEU A 31 -4.23 0.08 7.11
CA LEU A 31 -5.65 0.35 6.87
C LEU A 31 -5.99 0.22 5.39
N TYR A 32 -7.06 -0.51 5.11
CA TYR A 32 -7.68 -0.64 3.80
C TYR A 32 -9.01 0.13 3.77
N VAL A 33 -9.08 1.21 3.00
CA VAL A 33 -10.31 2.01 2.86
C VAL A 33 -10.88 1.83 1.46
N LYS A 34 -11.93 1.02 1.36
CA LYS A 34 -12.68 0.79 0.12
C LYS A 34 -13.69 1.92 -0.08
N HIS A 35 -13.54 2.66 -1.18
CA HIS A 35 -14.53 3.64 -1.63
C HIS A 35 -14.95 3.31 -3.07
N PRO A 36 -16.22 3.54 -3.48
CA PRO A 36 -16.70 3.20 -4.82
C PRO A 36 -15.87 3.81 -5.97
N VAL A 37 -15.20 4.94 -5.71
CA VAL A 37 -14.43 5.70 -6.71
C VAL A 37 -12.92 5.47 -6.59
N THR A 38 -12.39 5.23 -5.39
CA THR A 38 -10.93 5.08 -5.18
C THR A 38 -10.63 4.34 -3.88
N THR A 39 -10.01 3.17 -3.98
CA THR A 39 -9.51 2.45 -2.81
C THR A 39 -8.18 3.06 -2.36
N LYS A 40 -8.06 3.40 -1.07
CA LYS A 40 -6.86 3.94 -0.46
C LYS A 40 -6.30 2.98 0.58
N LEU A 41 -4.98 2.99 0.72
CA LEU A 41 -4.23 2.19 1.68
C LEU A 41 -3.43 3.14 2.56
N LEU A 42 -3.46 2.93 3.88
CA LEU A 42 -2.42 3.41 4.78
C LEU A 42 -1.37 2.31 4.87
N VAL A 43 -0.13 2.62 4.48
CA VAL A 43 0.97 1.65 4.42
C VAL A 43 2.13 2.15 5.27
N ASP A 44 2.72 1.26 6.07
CA ASP A 44 3.99 1.49 6.75
C ASP A 44 5.13 0.94 5.89
N PHE A 45 5.96 1.84 5.34
CA PHE A 45 7.14 1.49 4.57
C PHE A 45 8.40 1.40 5.44
N HIS A 46 8.24 1.15 6.75
CA HIS A 46 9.27 1.03 7.77
C HIS A 46 10.30 2.18 7.70
N SER A 47 11.43 1.97 7.00
CA SER A 47 12.52 2.92 6.82
C SER A 47 12.12 4.23 6.13
N TYR A 48 10.99 4.25 5.40
CA TYR A 48 10.50 5.44 4.71
C TYR A 48 9.27 6.06 5.39
N GLY A 49 8.86 5.51 6.52
CA GLY A 49 7.69 5.96 7.28
C GLY A 49 6.36 5.52 6.67
N LYS A 50 5.28 6.15 7.14
CA LYS A 50 3.91 5.80 6.77
C LYS A 50 3.39 6.72 5.65
N ALA A 51 2.64 6.16 4.71
CA ALA A 51 2.02 6.94 3.64
C ALA A 51 0.62 6.43 3.28
N ILE A 52 -0.21 7.36 2.84
CA ILE A 52 -1.52 7.06 2.23
C ILE A 52 -1.33 7.02 0.73
N ILE A 53 -1.62 5.88 0.12
CA ILE A 53 -1.48 5.67 -1.32
C ILE A 53 -2.78 5.09 -1.91
N PRO A 54 -3.10 5.37 -3.18
CA PRO A 54 -4.17 4.64 -3.86
C PRO A 54 -3.73 3.19 -4.10
N LEU A 55 -4.68 2.25 -4.07
CA LEU A 55 -4.41 0.83 -4.37
C LEU A 55 -3.72 0.66 -5.74
N SER A 56 -4.06 1.48 -6.73
CA SER A 56 -3.45 1.48 -8.06
C SER A 56 -1.95 1.83 -8.08
N SER A 57 -1.41 2.38 -6.99
CA SER A 57 0.02 2.67 -6.82
C SER A 57 0.79 1.52 -6.16
N ALA A 58 0.11 0.43 -5.81
CA ALA A 58 0.67 -0.69 -5.09
C ALA A 58 0.32 -2.03 -5.76
N LYS A 59 1.22 -3.00 -5.66
CA LYS A 59 0.94 -4.41 -5.97
C LYS A 59 0.70 -5.15 -4.66
N VAL A 60 -0.45 -5.82 -4.53
CA VAL A 60 -0.75 -6.67 -3.37
C VAL A 60 0.16 -7.90 -3.39
N VAL A 61 0.72 -8.23 -2.24
CA VAL A 61 1.42 -9.49 -2.01
C VAL A 61 0.44 -10.38 -1.26
N GLU A 62 -0.13 -11.36 -1.96
CA GLU A 62 -0.88 -12.43 -1.32
C GLU A 62 0.13 -13.30 -0.56
N GLU A 63 -0.05 -13.46 0.75
CA GLU A 63 0.65 -14.52 1.47
C GLU A 63 -0.02 -15.83 1.03
N GLU A 64 0.68 -16.68 0.28
CA GLU A 64 0.26 -18.06 0.09
C GLU A 64 0.17 -18.70 1.49
N ASP A 65 -1.04 -19.11 1.89
CA ASP A 65 -1.27 -19.94 3.07
C ASP A 65 -0.46 -21.24 2.92
N VAL A 66 0.62 -21.38 3.70
CA VAL A 66 1.42 -22.61 3.82
C VAL A 66 0.75 -23.59 4.78
#